data_AF-A0A819XAB4-F1
#
_entry.id   AF-A0A819XAB4-F1
#
_cell.length_a   1.000
_cell.length_b   1.000
_cell.length_c   1.000
_cell.angle_alpha   90.00
_cell.angle_beta   90.00
_cell.angle_gamma   90.00
#
_symmetry.space_group_name_H-M   'P 1'
#
loop_
_entity.id
_entity.type
_entity.pdbx_description
1 polymer ?
#
loop_
_entity_poly.entity_id
_entity_poly.type
_entity_poly.pdbx_seq_one_letter_code
_entity_poly.pdbx_strand_id
1 'polypeptide(L)'
;MSNKDDESVEMLYSKLCLDLNMDMETKLDAWRSYEHIRKHYVLEDDQLHWLAVSLYVSCRRYKHLTTNDNNPVSISRLLKSANHLELIVFFDKLHKWEDMANLPDSIRSKIDQVEHAFNISSIIFEKYTKIFIEIFGGNQDTLIYSDYQYKRASNQINPKLNTKNKLHKCSHQDLYSLIWTIYALAKTIYPSTINDLIASFHLLISSFSFIYDYVKLAKLDYLLKGCCLNDLCSNDGSIIDNLCIMYCCSSDTCRAIIEQHLNNDLLKRLDKSEDFLNEFNYLETIRDINRQYDEIVLTNCIIDERIFLEKKSQLNDLCNSLNENRYSKSSENRTPLTANQHFASNDGQTISSNQYLTPISQANHLIKLLYSIVEQQQTKPTDNLISIIGQQTFLG
;
A
#
# COMPACT_ATOMS: atom_id res chain seq x y z
N MET A 1 -44.26 22.71 1.91
CA MET A 1 -43.15 21.78 2.20
C MET A 1 -43.13 20.75 1.08
N SER A 2 -42.21 20.90 0.13
CA SER A 2 -42.04 19.96 -0.99
C SER A 2 -41.08 18.88 -0.54
N ASN A 3 -41.50 17.61 -0.60
CA ASN A 3 -40.64 16.45 -0.36
C ASN A 3 -39.46 16.52 -1.34
N LYS A 4 -38.27 16.77 -0.80
CA LYS A 4 -37.02 16.35 -1.42
C LYS A 4 -36.83 14.87 -1.03
N ASP A 5 -36.18 14.11 -1.90
CA ASP A 5 -35.59 12.80 -1.62
C ASP A 5 -36.45 11.57 -1.94
N ASP A 6 -36.72 11.34 -3.22
CA ASP A 6 -36.78 9.97 -3.78
C ASP A 6 -36.26 10.03 -5.24
N GLU A 7 -34.94 10.22 -5.38
CA GLU A 7 -34.28 10.01 -6.67
C GLU A 7 -34.39 8.53 -7.05
N SER A 8 -34.89 8.21 -8.24
CA SER A 8 -34.98 6.81 -8.67
C SER A 8 -33.58 6.18 -8.76
N VAL A 9 -33.47 4.90 -8.41
CA VAL A 9 -32.20 4.14 -8.47
C VAL A 9 -31.54 4.23 -9.85
N GLU A 10 -32.33 4.29 -10.93
CA GLU A 10 -31.86 4.46 -12.29
C GLU A 10 -31.25 5.85 -12.55
N MET A 11 -31.79 6.90 -11.91
CA MET A 11 -31.25 8.25 -12.01
C MET A 11 -29.92 8.35 -11.25
N LEU A 12 -29.85 7.81 -10.05
CA LEU A 12 -28.61 7.72 -9.26
C LEU A 12 -27.52 6.93 -10.02
N TYR A 13 -27.89 5.80 -10.62
CA TYR A 13 -26.99 5.03 -11.46
C TYR A 13 -26.52 5.81 -12.69
N SER A 14 -27.42 6.52 -13.35
CA SER A 14 -27.07 7.33 -14.51
C SER A 14 -26.09 8.45 -14.15
N LYS A 15 -26.25 9.08 -12.98
CA LYS A 15 -25.30 10.05 -12.44
C LYS A 15 -23.95 9.42 -12.14
N LEU A 16 -23.91 8.26 -11.48
CA LEU A 16 -22.69 7.50 -11.23
C LEU A 16 -21.90 7.22 -12.52
N CYS A 17 -22.58 6.76 -13.57
CA CYS A 17 -21.94 6.50 -14.86
C CYS A 17 -21.41 7.77 -15.52
N LEU A 18 -22.11 8.90 -15.38
CA LEU A 18 -21.66 10.19 -15.91
C LEU A 18 -20.41 10.69 -15.17
N ASP A 19 -20.39 10.60 -13.83
CA ASP A 19 -19.25 11.02 -13.01
C ASP A 19 -17.98 10.19 -13.28
N LEU A 20 -18.17 8.92 -13.66
CA LEU A 20 -17.09 8.01 -14.04
C LEU A 20 -16.73 8.06 -15.52
N ASN A 21 -17.48 8.79 -16.35
CA ASN A 21 -17.34 8.85 -17.81
C ASN A 21 -17.42 7.46 -18.46
N MET A 22 -18.40 6.66 -18.05
CA MET A 22 -18.62 5.31 -18.57
C MET A 22 -19.19 5.32 -19.98
N ASP A 23 -18.70 4.41 -20.82
CA ASP A 23 -19.29 4.16 -22.13
C ASP A 23 -20.68 3.51 -21.99
N MET A 24 -21.48 3.64 -23.04
CA MET A 24 -22.86 3.16 -23.05
C MET A 24 -22.96 1.64 -22.97
N GLU A 25 -21.99 0.90 -23.49
CA GLU A 25 -22.01 -0.56 -23.52
C GLU A 25 -21.79 -1.13 -22.12
N THR A 26 -20.74 -0.66 -21.43
CA THR A 26 -20.46 -1.03 -20.03
C THR A 26 -21.59 -0.59 -19.11
N LYS A 27 -22.16 0.61 -19.31
CA LYS A 27 -23.32 1.08 -18.54
C LYS A 27 -24.51 0.13 -18.67
N LEU A 28 -24.83 -0.33 -19.88
CA LEU A 28 -25.97 -1.21 -20.13
C LEU A 28 -25.71 -2.63 -19.60
N ASP A 29 -24.50 -3.15 -19.75
CA ASP A 29 -24.11 -4.48 -19.24
C ASP A 29 -24.27 -4.55 -17.71
N ALA A 30 -23.71 -3.55 -17.00
CA ALA A 30 -23.78 -3.48 -15.55
C ALA A 30 -25.23 -3.32 -15.04
N TRP A 31 -26.08 -2.56 -15.75
CA TRP A 31 -27.50 -2.44 -15.41
C TRP A 31 -28.24 -3.77 -15.59
N ARG A 32 -28.04 -4.45 -16.73
CA ARG A 32 -28.66 -5.75 -17.02
C ARG A 32 -28.25 -6.81 -16.02
N SER A 33 -26.96 -6.86 -15.68
CA SER A 33 -26.41 -7.74 -14.65
C SER A 33 -27.10 -7.48 -13.32
N TYR A 34 -27.23 -6.21 -12.91
CA TYR A 34 -27.91 -5.85 -11.68
C TYR A 34 -29.40 -6.20 -11.66
N GLU A 35 -30.13 -5.95 -12.74
CA GLU A 35 -31.54 -6.33 -12.83
C GLU A 35 -31.72 -7.85 -12.78
N HIS A 36 -30.80 -8.61 -13.37
CA HIS A 36 -30.81 -10.06 -13.30
C HIS A 36 -30.61 -10.53 -11.85
N ILE A 37 -29.56 -10.06 -11.17
CA ILE A 37 -29.27 -10.45 -9.78
C ILE A 37 -30.41 -10.05 -8.84
N ARG A 38 -30.93 -8.82 -8.95
CA ARG A 38 -32.03 -8.32 -8.10
C ARG A 38 -33.33 -9.12 -8.25
N LYS A 39 -33.54 -9.82 -9.37
CA LYS A 39 -34.71 -10.71 -9.54
C LYS A 39 -34.58 -12.03 -8.77
N HIS A 40 -33.36 -12.47 -8.50
CA HIS A 40 -33.07 -13.76 -7.88
C HIS A 40 -32.58 -13.66 -6.43
N TYR A 41 -32.06 -12.51 -6.04
CA TYR A 41 -31.49 -12.25 -4.72
C TYR A 41 -32.07 -10.97 -4.12
N VAL A 42 -32.21 -10.96 -2.79
CA VAL A 42 -32.53 -9.75 -2.03
C VAL A 42 -31.23 -8.99 -1.78
N LEU A 43 -31.13 -7.80 -2.37
CA LEU A 43 -29.97 -6.92 -2.22
C LEU A 43 -30.20 -5.95 -1.06
N GLU A 44 -29.63 -6.25 0.10
CA GLU A 44 -29.73 -5.41 1.32
C GLU A 44 -28.90 -4.12 1.21
N ASP A 45 -29.28 -3.08 1.97
CA ASP A 45 -28.66 -1.74 1.99
C ASP A 45 -28.88 -0.87 0.72
N ASP A 46 -27.98 0.10 0.51
CA ASP A 46 -27.99 1.04 -0.61
C ASP A 46 -27.80 0.31 -1.96
N GLN A 47 -28.77 0.48 -2.84
CA GLN A 47 -28.78 -0.11 -4.18
C GLN A 47 -27.68 0.47 -5.08
N LEU A 48 -27.27 1.72 -4.86
CA LEU A 48 -26.19 2.35 -5.59
C LEU A 48 -24.85 1.64 -5.33
N HIS A 49 -24.64 1.08 -4.14
CA HIS A 49 -23.44 0.31 -3.82
C HIS A 49 -23.37 -0.98 -4.63
N TRP A 50 -24.48 -1.70 -4.76
CA TRP A 50 -24.56 -2.91 -5.59
C TRP A 50 -24.37 -2.61 -7.07
N LEU A 51 -24.93 -1.49 -7.53
CA LEU A 51 -24.71 -1.00 -8.89
C LEU A 51 -23.25 -0.61 -9.15
N ALA A 52 -22.56 -0.02 -8.17
CA ALA A 52 -21.13 0.26 -8.26
C ALA A 52 -20.31 -1.02 -8.38
N VAL A 53 -20.65 -2.07 -7.62
CA VAL A 53 -20.04 -3.40 -7.72
C VAL A 53 -20.30 -4.04 -9.08
N SER A 54 -21.56 -4.02 -9.55
CA SER A 54 -21.93 -4.51 -10.89
C SER A 54 -21.12 -3.81 -11.99
N LEU A 55 -21.05 -2.47 -11.91
CA LEU A 55 -20.28 -1.64 -12.83
C LEU A 55 -18.80 -2.00 -12.83
N TYR A 56 -18.19 -2.13 -11.67
CA TYR A 56 -16.80 -2.55 -11.53
C TYR A 56 -16.52 -3.89 -12.20
N VAL A 57 -17.40 -4.87 -12.02
CA VAL A 57 -17.28 -6.20 -12.64
C VAL A 57 -17.44 -6.10 -14.16
N SER A 58 -18.43 -5.36 -14.67
CA SER A 58 -18.62 -5.15 -16.11
C SER A 58 -17.41 -4.49 -16.77
N CYS A 59 -16.79 -3.51 -16.12
CA CYS A 59 -15.55 -2.89 -16.58
C CYS A 59 -14.40 -3.90 -16.73
N ARG A 60 -14.35 -4.93 -15.86
CA ARG A 60 -13.32 -5.99 -15.94
C ARG A 60 -13.63 -7.05 -17.00
N ARG A 61 -14.90 -7.22 -17.37
CA ARG A 61 -15.33 -8.13 -18.44
C ARG A 61 -15.02 -7.57 -19.81
N TYR A 62 -15.12 -6.25 -19.99
CA TYR A 62 -14.86 -5.58 -21.25
C TYR A 62 -13.35 -5.35 -21.50
N LYS A 63 -12.78 -6.19 -22.38
CA LYS A 63 -11.42 -6.10 -22.90
C LYS A 63 -11.26 -5.01 -23.99
N HIS A 64 -11.74 -3.79 -23.78
CA HIS A 64 -11.55 -2.78 -24.83
C HIS A 64 -10.09 -2.29 -24.89
N LEU A 65 -9.37 -2.86 -25.87
CA LEU A 65 -8.34 -2.23 -26.72
C LEU A 65 -7.05 -1.66 -26.11
N THR A 66 -6.84 -1.70 -24.80
CA THR A 66 -5.53 -1.30 -24.25
C THR A 66 -4.70 -2.53 -23.95
N THR A 67 -3.42 -2.49 -24.34
CA THR A 67 -2.41 -3.52 -24.09
C THR A 67 -2.12 -3.75 -22.59
N ASN A 68 -2.84 -3.07 -21.71
CA ASN A 68 -2.65 -3.06 -20.28
C ASN A 68 -3.87 -3.72 -19.63
N ASP A 69 -3.65 -4.74 -18.81
CA ASP A 69 -4.65 -5.56 -18.10
C ASP A 69 -5.51 -4.79 -17.05
N ASN A 70 -5.50 -3.45 -17.10
CA ASN A 70 -6.05 -2.57 -16.08
C ASN A 70 -7.54 -2.29 -16.31
N ASN A 71 -8.30 -2.25 -15.22
CA ASN A 71 -9.72 -1.88 -15.23
C ASN A 71 -9.87 -0.41 -15.68
N PRO A 72 -10.80 -0.04 -16.56
CA PRO A 72 -11.00 1.35 -16.99
C PRO A 72 -11.51 2.30 -15.88
N VAL A 73 -11.88 1.77 -14.71
CA VAL A 73 -12.37 2.57 -13.57
C VAL A 73 -11.46 2.40 -12.35
N SER A 74 -10.90 3.51 -11.86
CA SER A 74 -10.23 3.55 -10.55
C SER A 74 -11.23 3.33 -9.42
N ILE A 75 -10.94 2.37 -8.53
CA ILE A 75 -11.76 2.06 -7.35
C ILE A 75 -12.00 3.30 -6.51
N SER A 76 -10.98 4.13 -6.26
CA SER A 76 -11.12 5.34 -5.45
C SER A 76 -12.16 6.31 -6.03
N ARG A 77 -12.24 6.43 -7.36
CA ARG A 77 -13.26 7.25 -8.04
C ARG A 77 -14.65 6.61 -7.95
N LEU A 78 -14.73 5.29 -8.14
CA LEU A 78 -15.98 4.53 -8.04
C LEU A 78 -16.61 4.69 -6.66
N LEU A 79 -15.83 4.45 -5.60
CA LEU A 79 -16.30 4.56 -4.22
C LEU A 79 -16.80 5.96 -3.88
N LYS A 80 -16.06 6.99 -4.32
CA LYS A 80 -16.45 8.38 -4.10
C LYS A 80 -17.76 8.72 -4.80
N SER A 81 -17.92 8.28 -6.05
CA SER A 81 -19.09 8.58 -6.87
C SER A 81 -20.32 7.78 -6.43
N ALA A 82 -20.12 6.63 -5.81
CA ALA A 82 -21.17 5.80 -5.21
C ALA A 82 -21.46 6.22 -3.77
N ASN A 83 -21.77 7.50 -3.54
CA ASN A 83 -22.13 8.06 -2.22
C ASN A 83 -21.13 7.76 -1.09
N HIS A 84 -19.83 7.82 -1.38
CA HIS A 84 -18.76 7.49 -0.42
C HIS A 84 -18.84 6.05 0.13
N LEU A 85 -19.17 5.09 -0.74
CA LEU A 85 -19.09 3.66 -0.45
C LEU A 85 -17.75 3.32 0.22
N GLU A 86 -17.83 2.72 1.40
CA GLU A 86 -16.67 2.29 2.15
C GLU A 86 -15.97 1.13 1.44
N LEU A 87 -14.64 1.14 1.43
CA LEU A 87 -13.85 0.16 0.70
C LEU A 87 -14.02 -1.26 1.25
N ILE A 88 -14.22 -1.42 2.57
CA ILE A 88 -14.56 -2.73 3.18
C ILE A 88 -15.89 -3.23 2.64
N VAL A 89 -16.91 -2.38 2.72
CA VAL A 89 -18.28 -2.70 2.29
C VAL A 89 -18.29 -3.01 0.79
N PHE A 90 -17.46 -2.33 0.00
CA PHE A 90 -17.26 -2.63 -1.41
C PHE A 90 -16.71 -4.05 -1.62
N PHE A 91 -15.62 -4.45 -0.96
CA PHE A 91 -15.08 -5.80 -1.11
C PHE A 91 -16.05 -6.88 -0.61
N ASP A 92 -16.74 -6.65 0.51
CA ASP A 92 -17.76 -7.56 1.03
C ASP A 92 -18.91 -7.75 0.02
N LYS A 93 -19.41 -6.66 -0.57
CA LYS A 93 -20.44 -6.73 -1.62
C LYS A 93 -19.89 -7.32 -2.91
N LEU A 94 -18.63 -7.08 -3.25
CA LEU A 94 -17.97 -7.63 -4.43
C LEU A 94 -17.88 -9.15 -4.35
N HIS A 95 -17.44 -9.73 -3.24
CA HIS A 95 -17.41 -11.19 -3.07
C HIS A 95 -18.80 -11.82 -3.10
N LYS A 96 -19.79 -11.20 -2.44
CA LYS A 96 -21.19 -11.64 -2.58
C LYS A 96 -21.63 -11.61 -4.04
N TRP A 97 -21.23 -10.58 -4.80
CA TRP A 97 -21.55 -10.47 -6.21
C TRP A 97 -20.86 -11.53 -7.07
N GLU A 98 -19.61 -11.87 -6.78
CA GLU A 98 -18.88 -12.95 -7.46
C GLU A 98 -19.64 -14.27 -7.41
N ASP A 99 -20.21 -14.57 -6.24
CA ASP A 99 -21.00 -15.77 -5.99
C ASP A 99 -22.39 -15.69 -6.63
N MET A 100 -23.12 -14.59 -6.41
CA MET A 100 -24.45 -14.42 -6.99
C MET A 100 -24.43 -14.43 -8.53
N ALA A 101 -23.42 -13.80 -9.14
CA ALA A 101 -23.25 -13.71 -10.59
C ALA A 101 -22.46 -14.88 -11.20
N ASN A 102 -22.03 -15.84 -10.37
CA ASN A 102 -21.22 -17.00 -10.77
C ASN A 102 -20.05 -16.60 -11.71
N LEU A 103 -19.22 -15.67 -11.25
CA LEU A 103 -18.15 -15.13 -12.07
C LEU A 103 -17.06 -16.17 -12.36
N PRO A 104 -16.46 -16.17 -13.57
CA PRO A 104 -15.34 -17.06 -13.90
C PRO A 104 -14.12 -16.83 -13.01
N ASP A 105 -13.35 -17.90 -12.76
CA ASP A 105 -12.12 -17.86 -11.94
C ASP A 105 -11.12 -16.81 -12.40
N SER A 106 -11.02 -16.57 -13.71
CA SER A 106 -10.12 -15.54 -14.26
C SER A 106 -10.46 -14.11 -13.80
N ILE A 107 -11.73 -13.83 -13.48
CA ILE A 107 -12.17 -12.55 -12.94
C ILE A 107 -12.02 -12.55 -11.41
N ARG A 108 -12.42 -13.63 -10.75
CA ARG A 108 -12.28 -13.81 -9.28
C ARG A 108 -10.82 -13.62 -8.85
N SER A 109 -9.87 -14.30 -9.51
CA SER A 109 -8.44 -14.15 -9.21
C SER A 109 -7.92 -12.72 -9.42
N LYS A 110 -8.46 -11.96 -10.38
CA LYS A 110 -8.09 -10.54 -10.57
C LYS A 110 -8.64 -9.65 -9.45
N ILE A 111 -9.81 -9.99 -8.90
CA ILE A 111 -10.40 -9.31 -7.74
C ILE A 111 -9.57 -9.62 -6.49
N ASP A 112 -9.28 -10.89 -6.24
CA ASP A 112 -8.44 -11.34 -5.12
C ASP A 112 -7.06 -10.65 -5.14
N GLN A 113 -6.44 -10.52 -6.31
CA GLN A 113 -5.14 -9.83 -6.44
C GLN A 113 -5.21 -8.36 -6.04
N VAL A 114 -6.31 -7.68 -6.37
CA VAL A 114 -6.48 -6.25 -6.06
C VAL A 114 -6.76 -6.06 -4.57
N GLU A 115 -7.61 -6.91 -3.99
CA GLU A 115 -7.86 -6.92 -2.55
C GLU A 115 -6.58 -7.25 -1.77
N HIS A 116 -5.84 -8.27 -2.20
CA HIS A 116 -4.58 -8.67 -1.57
C HIS A 116 -3.53 -7.55 -1.61
N ALA A 117 -3.35 -6.88 -2.76
CA ALA A 117 -2.47 -5.73 -2.90
C ALA A 117 -2.84 -4.60 -1.93
N PHE A 118 -4.14 -4.35 -1.77
CA PHE A 118 -4.66 -3.36 -0.83
C PHE A 118 -4.43 -3.78 0.63
N ASN A 119 -4.64 -5.05 0.96
CA ASN A 119 -4.38 -5.60 2.28
C ASN A 119 -2.91 -5.46 2.68
N ILE A 120 -1.97 -5.72 1.76
CA ILE A 120 -0.55 -5.44 1.99
C ILE A 120 -0.33 -3.96 2.30
N SER A 121 -0.87 -3.05 1.48
CA SER A 121 -0.72 -1.61 1.72
C SER A 121 -1.28 -1.16 3.06
N SER A 122 -2.38 -1.76 3.55
CA SER A 122 -2.93 -1.46 4.88
C SER A 122 -1.97 -1.82 6.01
N ILE A 123 -1.32 -2.99 5.93
CA ILE A 123 -0.33 -3.46 6.91
C ILE A 123 0.91 -2.56 6.86
N ILE A 124 1.35 -2.21 5.66
CA ILE A 124 2.49 -1.33 5.45
C ILE A 124 2.21 0.07 5.99
N PHE A 125 0.99 0.59 5.81
CA PHE A 125 0.60 1.89 6.33
C PHE A 125 0.55 1.93 7.87
N GLU A 126 0.13 0.83 8.51
CA GLU A 126 0.18 0.71 9.97
C GLU A 126 1.63 0.82 10.48
N LYS A 127 2.58 0.15 9.80
CA LYS A 127 4.01 0.27 10.12
C LYS A 127 4.56 1.66 9.80
N TYR A 128 4.17 2.22 8.66
CA TYR A 128 4.54 3.56 8.22
C TYR A 128 4.25 4.59 9.32
N THR A 129 3.05 4.56 9.89
CA THR A 129 2.64 5.48 10.96
C THR A 129 3.57 5.38 12.17
N LYS A 130 3.87 4.16 12.62
CA LYS A 130 4.72 3.89 13.79
C LYS A 130 6.17 4.33 13.54
N ILE A 131 6.74 3.95 12.39
CA ILE A 131 8.11 4.32 12.00
C ILE A 131 8.25 5.84 11.88
N PHE A 132 7.26 6.52 11.29
CA PHE A 132 7.29 7.97 11.16
C PHE A 132 7.36 8.66 12.53
N ILE A 133 6.51 8.25 13.48
CA ILE A 133 6.50 8.82 14.84
C ILE A 133 7.80 8.50 15.60
N GLU A 134 8.48 7.42 15.25
CA GLU A 134 9.78 7.08 15.82
C GLU A 134 10.91 7.96 15.26
N ILE A 135 10.95 8.21 13.95
CA ILE A 135 12.02 8.97 13.28
C ILE A 135 11.79 10.49 13.37
N PHE A 136 10.58 10.95 13.02
CA PHE A 136 10.24 12.36 12.86
C PHE A 136 9.39 12.89 14.02
N GLY A 137 8.76 12.01 14.80
CA GLY A 137 7.89 12.42 15.90
C GLY A 137 6.47 12.79 15.45
N GLY A 138 5.82 13.66 16.23
CA GLY A 138 4.41 14.02 16.03
C GLY A 138 3.42 13.11 16.76
N ASN A 139 2.14 13.45 16.66
CA ASN A 139 1.03 12.67 17.21
C ASN A 139 0.18 12.13 16.04
N GLN A 140 -0.12 10.83 16.03
CA GLN A 140 -0.96 10.18 15.03
C GLN A 140 -2.25 10.95 14.73
N ASP A 141 -2.93 11.48 15.76
CA ASP A 141 -4.16 12.25 15.59
C ASP A 141 -3.99 13.55 14.81
N THR A 142 -2.78 14.11 14.82
CA THR A 142 -2.42 15.35 14.12
C THR A 142 -1.79 15.11 12.75
N LEU A 143 -1.31 13.89 12.49
CA LEU A 143 -0.66 13.51 11.23
C LEU A 143 -1.67 13.11 10.15
N ILE A 144 -2.75 12.44 10.54
CA ILE A 144 -3.81 12.00 9.63
C ILE A 144 -4.76 13.17 9.31
N TYR A 145 -5.08 13.35 8.04
CA TYR A 145 -5.97 14.43 7.58
C TYR A 145 -7.44 14.08 7.81
N SER A 146 -8.26 15.00 8.31
CA SER A 146 -9.71 14.79 8.35
C SER A 146 -10.33 14.68 6.94
N ASP A 147 -9.78 15.41 5.97
CA ASP A 147 -10.15 15.36 4.56
C ASP A 147 -8.93 15.64 3.68
N TYR A 148 -8.19 14.59 3.33
CA TYR A 148 -6.98 14.70 2.51
C TYR A 148 -7.29 15.24 1.11
N GLN A 149 -8.41 14.81 0.54
CA GLN A 149 -8.85 15.25 -0.79
C GLN A 149 -9.18 16.74 -0.82
N TYR A 150 -9.76 17.31 0.25
CA TYR A 150 -9.98 18.75 0.35
C TYR A 150 -8.66 19.54 0.38
N LYS A 151 -7.62 19.08 1.11
CA LYS A 151 -6.30 19.74 1.10
C LYS A 151 -5.60 19.63 -0.26
N ARG A 152 -5.76 18.50 -0.97
CA ARG A 152 -5.26 18.33 -2.34
C ARG A 152 -5.87 19.36 -3.29
N ALA A 153 -7.16 19.69 -3.15
CA ALA A 153 -7.83 20.73 -3.93
C ALA A 153 -7.43 22.16 -3.49
N SER A 154 -7.27 22.43 -2.20
CA SER A 154 -6.86 23.75 -1.71
C SER A 154 -5.42 24.11 -2.07
N ASN A 155 -4.52 23.12 -2.15
CA ASN A 155 -3.14 23.31 -2.64
C ASN A 155 -3.08 23.65 -4.14
N GLN A 156 -4.20 23.53 -4.87
CA GLN A 156 -4.37 23.98 -6.26
C GLN A 156 -5.00 25.38 -6.35
N ILE A 157 -5.50 25.96 -5.25
CA ILE A 157 -6.25 27.22 -5.28
C ILE A 157 -5.42 28.39 -4.71
N ASN A 158 -5.08 29.30 -5.64
CA ASN A 158 -4.74 30.72 -5.50
C ASN A 158 -3.30 31.15 -5.10
N PRO A 159 -2.46 31.53 -6.08
CA PRO A 159 -1.30 32.41 -5.91
C PRO A 159 -1.66 33.87 -5.52
N LYS A 160 -2.91 34.18 -5.16
CA LYS A 160 -3.44 35.54 -4.99
C LYS A 160 -3.82 35.93 -3.56
N LEU A 161 -3.32 35.23 -2.54
CA LEU A 161 -3.37 35.76 -1.16
C LEU A 161 -2.06 36.49 -0.86
N ASN A 162 -2.05 37.76 -1.26
CA ASN A 162 -1.00 38.71 -0.99
C ASN A 162 -1.16 39.23 0.45
N THR A 163 -0.43 38.67 1.41
CA THR A 163 -0.16 39.34 2.70
C THR A 163 1.10 38.77 3.35
N LYS A 164 2.23 39.45 3.15
CA LYS A 164 3.50 39.35 3.94
C LYS A 164 4.08 37.93 4.07
N ASN A 165 5.02 37.60 3.18
CA ASN A 165 6.08 36.58 3.27
C ASN A 165 6.31 35.94 4.65
N LYS A 166 5.42 35.05 5.08
CA LYS A 166 5.78 33.98 6.00
C LYS A 166 5.95 32.76 5.09
N LEU A 167 7.20 32.46 4.76
CA LEU A 167 7.55 31.17 4.19
C LEU A 167 6.92 30.12 5.12
N HIS A 168 5.87 29.43 4.65
CA HIS A 168 5.26 28.38 5.45
C HIS A 168 6.35 27.33 5.65
N LYS A 169 6.66 26.97 6.90
CA LYS A 169 7.64 25.90 7.16
C LYS A 169 6.98 24.56 6.86
N CYS A 170 7.75 23.60 6.36
CA CYS A 170 7.26 22.24 6.17
C CYS A 170 6.76 21.70 7.51
N SER A 171 5.52 21.20 7.57
CA SER A 171 5.00 20.60 8.80
C SER A 171 5.29 19.10 8.84
N HIS A 172 5.23 18.48 10.03
CA HIS A 172 5.28 17.03 10.15
C HIS A 172 4.18 16.35 9.32
N GLN A 173 3.01 16.99 9.18
CA GLN A 173 1.90 16.48 8.38
C GLN A 173 2.18 16.52 6.87
N ASP A 174 2.92 17.54 6.40
CA ASP A 174 3.35 17.64 5.01
C ASP A 174 4.41 16.58 4.70
N LEU A 175 5.39 16.40 5.59
CA LEU A 175 6.41 15.36 5.47
C LEU A 175 5.78 13.95 5.53
N TYR A 176 4.79 13.75 6.40
CA TYR A 176 4.02 12.51 6.50
C TYR A 176 3.34 12.19 5.17
N SER A 177 2.55 13.12 4.63
CA SER A 177 1.96 12.90 3.31
C SER A 177 3.01 12.67 2.22
N LEU A 178 4.13 13.39 2.25
CA LEU A 178 5.17 13.31 1.23
C LEU A 178 5.79 11.91 1.17
N ILE A 179 6.24 11.37 2.32
CA ILE A 179 6.89 10.05 2.37
C ILE A 179 5.94 8.97 1.89
N TRP A 180 4.66 9.00 2.30
CA TRP A 180 3.69 8.01 1.86
C TRP A 180 3.42 8.09 0.36
N THR A 181 3.29 9.30 -0.21
CA THR A 181 3.11 9.45 -1.66
C THR A 181 4.36 9.03 -2.44
N ILE A 182 5.56 9.28 -1.92
CA ILE A 182 6.80 8.77 -2.53
C ILE A 182 6.84 7.25 -2.51
N TYR A 183 6.52 6.62 -1.38
CA TYR A 183 6.41 5.18 -1.28
C TYR A 183 5.44 4.62 -2.32
N ALA A 184 4.22 5.18 -2.40
CA ALA A 184 3.19 4.74 -3.34
C ALA A 184 3.62 4.94 -4.80
N LEU A 185 4.30 6.04 -5.10
CA LEU A 185 4.85 6.31 -6.44
C LEU A 185 5.99 5.33 -6.77
N ALA A 186 6.95 5.11 -5.86
CA ALA A 186 8.05 4.19 -6.05
C ALA A 186 7.59 2.73 -6.20
N LYS A 187 6.49 2.34 -5.53
CA LYS A 187 5.85 1.03 -5.68
C LYS A 187 5.39 0.78 -7.13
N THR A 188 5.01 1.83 -7.87
CA THR A 188 4.63 1.72 -9.28
C THR A 188 5.82 1.55 -10.23
N ILE A 189 7.02 1.87 -9.75
CA ILE A 189 8.28 1.77 -10.49
C ILE A 189 8.96 0.43 -10.19
N TYR A 190 8.86 -0.06 -8.95
CA TYR A 190 9.51 -1.28 -8.48
C TYR A 190 8.60 -2.53 -8.58
N PRO A 191 8.74 -3.37 -9.61
CA PRO A 191 7.74 -4.40 -9.94
C PRO A 191 7.63 -5.51 -8.89
N SER A 192 8.71 -5.78 -8.15
CA SER A 192 8.78 -6.84 -7.14
C SER A 192 7.96 -6.53 -5.88
N THR A 193 7.38 -5.34 -5.74
CA THR A 193 6.49 -5.00 -4.61
C THR A 193 5.05 -5.45 -4.80
N ILE A 194 4.66 -5.75 -6.04
CA ILE A 194 3.28 -6.11 -6.35
C ILE A 194 2.98 -7.45 -5.67
N ASN A 195 2.09 -7.43 -4.69
CA ASN A 195 1.67 -8.59 -3.90
C ASN A 195 2.73 -9.24 -2.99
N ASP A 196 3.86 -8.58 -2.74
CA ASP A 196 4.86 -9.07 -1.78
C ASP A 196 4.97 -8.13 -0.58
N LEU A 197 4.67 -8.67 0.61
CA LEU A 197 4.68 -7.92 1.86
C LEU A 197 6.11 -7.53 2.29
N ILE A 198 7.11 -8.39 2.06
CA ILE A 198 8.50 -8.15 2.45
C ILE A 198 9.14 -7.14 1.52
N ALA A 199 8.95 -7.30 0.20
CA ALA A 199 9.45 -6.32 -0.77
C ALA A 199 8.80 -4.95 -0.57
N SER A 200 7.49 -4.90 -0.28
CA SER A 200 6.79 -3.67 0.09
C SER A 200 7.36 -3.04 1.35
N PHE A 201 7.72 -3.84 2.35
CA PHE A 201 8.33 -3.34 3.58
C PHE A 201 9.77 -2.86 3.39
N HIS A 202 10.59 -3.55 2.60
CA HIS A 202 11.91 -3.04 2.21
C HIS A 202 11.82 -1.70 1.49
N LEU A 203 10.87 -1.55 0.55
CA LEU A 203 10.62 -0.27 -0.12
C LEU A 203 10.19 0.83 0.87
N LEU A 204 9.41 0.49 1.89
CA LEU A 204 9.03 1.44 2.94
C LEU A 204 10.26 1.96 3.70
N ILE A 205 11.12 1.04 4.17
CA ILE A 205 12.35 1.39 4.90
C ILE A 205 13.29 2.22 4.02
N SER A 206 13.47 1.84 2.75
CA SER A 206 14.23 2.62 1.77
C SER A 206 13.67 4.03 1.58
N SER A 207 12.34 4.18 1.51
CA SER A 207 11.68 5.48 1.34
C SER A 207 11.90 6.41 2.55
N PHE A 208 11.89 5.85 3.77
CA PHE A 208 12.23 6.57 5.00
C PHE A 208 13.68 7.05 5.00
N SER A 209 14.63 6.15 4.70
CA SER A 209 16.05 6.47 4.63
C SER A 209 16.33 7.56 3.60
N PHE A 210 15.78 7.40 2.39
CA PHE A 210 15.92 8.37 1.30
C PHE A 210 15.48 9.77 1.72
N ILE A 211 14.30 9.92 2.34
CA ILE A 211 13.82 11.23 2.79
C ILE A 211 14.58 11.76 4.00
N TYR A 212 15.03 10.88 4.90
CA TYR A 212 15.84 11.29 6.04
C TYR A 212 17.12 12.01 5.59
N ASP A 213 17.81 11.48 4.59
CA ASP A 213 19.04 12.08 4.05
C ASP A 213 18.75 13.48 3.48
N TYR A 214 17.64 13.64 2.75
CA TYR A 214 17.22 14.95 2.25
C TYR A 214 16.80 15.92 3.35
N VAL A 215 16.13 15.47 4.41
CA VAL A 215 15.79 16.30 5.57
C VAL A 215 17.06 16.81 6.25
N LYS A 216 18.10 15.97 6.37
CA LYS A 216 19.42 16.35 6.90
C LYS A 216 20.17 17.31 5.99
N LEU A 217 20.23 17.04 4.69
CA LEU A 217 20.87 17.92 3.70
C LEU A 217 20.20 19.31 3.67
N ALA A 218 18.87 19.34 3.77
CA ALA A 218 18.07 20.56 3.83
C ALA A 218 18.12 21.28 5.18
N LYS A 219 18.80 20.72 6.20
CA LYS A 219 18.88 21.25 7.57
C LYS A 219 17.52 21.47 8.24
N LEU A 220 16.57 20.59 7.95
CA LEU A 220 15.21 20.61 8.51
C LEU A 220 15.14 19.84 9.84
N ASP A 221 16.13 19.99 10.72
CA ASP A 221 16.28 19.21 11.96
C ASP A 221 15.09 19.33 12.92
N TYR A 222 14.29 20.40 12.80
CA TYR A 222 13.06 20.57 13.57
C TYR A 222 11.96 19.55 13.26
N LEU A 223 12.10 18.80 12.15
CA LEU A 223 11.22 17.69 11.77
C LEU A 223 11.70 16.35 12.33
N LEU A 224 12.87 16.29 12.96
CA LEU A 224 13.44 15.07 13.48
C LEU A 224 13.12 14.91 14.97
N LYS A 225 12.78 13.69 15.38
CA LYS A 225 12.66 13.36 16.79
C LYS A 225 14.05 13.26 17.41
N GLY A 226 14.38 14.20 18.29
CA GLY A 226 15.73 14.28 18.88
C GLY A 226 16.20 13.11 19.75
N CYS A 227 15.46 12.00 19.90
CA CYS A 227 15.68 11.03 20.99
C CYS A 227 15.51 9.52 20.68
N CYS A 228 15.65 9.02 19.46
CA CYS A 228 15.75 7.54 19.25
C CYS A 228 16.91 7.13 18.34
N LEU A 229 17.32 8.01 17.43
CA LEU A 229 18.45 7.75 16.55
C LEU A 229 19.79 8.19 17.14
N ASN A 230 19.86 8.97 18.21
CA ASN A 230 21.16 9.39 18.75
C ASN A 230 21.97 8.22 19.31
N ASP A 231 21.36 7.20 19.93
CA ASP A 231 22.10 6.01 20.40
C ASP A 231 22.47 5.04 19.25
N LEU A 232 21.70 5.05 18.16
CA LEU A 232 21.95 4.23 16.95
C LEU A 232 22.92 4.91 15.96
N CYS A 233 22.86 6.23 15.85
CA CYS A 233 23.77 7.10 15.08
C CYS A 233 25.00 7.54 15.91
N SER A 234 25.12 7.11 17.18
CA SER A 234 26.38 7.20 17.94
C SER A 234 27.42 6.21 17.41
N ASN A 235 26.96 5.13 16.77
CA ASN A 235 27.81 4.32 15.90
C ASN A 235 27.87 5.04 14.55
N ASP A 236 29.05 5.13 13.94
CA ASP A 236 29.33 5.73 12.61
C ASP A 236 28.55 5.11 11.42
N GLY A 237 27.46 4.38 11.66
CA GLY A 237 26.63 3.72 10.67
C GLY A 237 25.58 4.63 10.04
N SER A 238 25.24 4.32 8.78
CA SER A 238 24.21 5.03 8.02
C SER A 238 22.80 4.82 8.61
N ILE A 239 21.88 5.76 8.40
CA ILE A 239 20.48 5.63 8.87
C ILE A 239 19.82 4.34 8.37
N ILE A 240 20.15 3.92 7.14
CA ILE A 240 19.60 2.70 6.57
C ILE A 240 20.03 1.46 7.36
N ASP A 241 21.28 1.38 7.81
CA ASP A 241 21.77 0.25 8.62
C ASP A 241 21.02 0.16 9.94
N ASN A 242 20.81 1.29 10.60
CA ASN A 242 20.09 1.35 11.87
C ASN A 242 18.63 0.90 11.71
N LEU A 243 17.95 1.37 10.67
CA LEU A 243 16.58 0.94 10.37
C LEU A 243 16.55 -0.56 10.00
N CYS A 244 17.49 -1.04 9.21
CA CYS A 244 17.55 -2.44 8.82
C CYS A 244 17.82 -3.37 10.02
N ILE A 245 18.68 -2.97 10.95
CA ILE A 245 18.90 -3.71 12.21
C ILE A 245 17.62 -3.74 13.04
N MET A 246 17.00 -2.58 13.26
CA MET A 246 15.80 -2.43 14.08
C MET A 246 14.62 -3.25 13.54
N TYR A 247 14.44 -3.25 12.22
CA TYR A 247 13.31 -3.89 11.56
C TYR A 247 13.65 -5.25 10.94
N CYS A 248 14.86 -5.78 11.20
CA CYS A 248 15.38 -7.04 10.67
C CYS A 248 15.28 -7.15 9.14
N CYS A 249 15.60 -6.05 8.43
CA CYS A 249 15.60 -5.99 6.98
C CYS A 249 17.02 -6.23 6.41
N SER A 250 17.09 -6.59 5.13
CA SER A 250 18.36 -6.66 4.40
C SER A 250 18.86 -5.26 4.02
N SER A 251 19.99 -4.82 4.60
CA SER A 251 20.62 -3.54 4.25
C SER A 251 20.97 -3.46 2.77
N ASP A 252 21.51 -4.53 2.19
CA ASP A 252 21.93 -4.54 0.77
C ASP A 252 20.74 -4.41 -0.18
N THR A 253 19.65 -5.11 0.14
CA THR A 253 18.40 -4.98 -0.64
C THR A 253 17.84 -3.56 -0.55
N CYS A 254 17.81 -2.98 0.66
CA CYS A 254 17.27 -1.64 0.82
C CYS A 254 18.14 -0.56 0.16
N ARG A 255 19.47 -0.69 0.22
CA ARG A 255 20.41 0.18 -0.51
C ARG A 255 20.23 0.07 -2.02
N ALA A 256 20.10 -1.15 -2.55
CA ALA A 256 19.84 -1.36 -3.98
C ALA A 256 18.54 -0.69 -4.43
N ILE A 257 17.47 -0.75 -3.63
CA ILE A 257 16.20 -0.04 -3.91
C ILE A 257 16.42 1.49 -3.94
N ILE A 258 17.17 2.03 -2.98
CA ILE A 258 17.47 3.47 -2.94
C ILE A 258 18.25 3.87 -4.19
N GLU A 259 19.31 3.17 -4.54
CA GLU A 259 20.16 3.50 -5.68
C GLU A 259 19.46 3.32 -7.02
N GLN A 260 18.80 2.19 -7.25
CA GLN A 260 18.25 1.83 -8.56
C GLN A 260 16.88 2.47 -8.81
N HIS A 261 16.03 2.58 -7.80
CA HIS A 261 14.64 3.02 -7.99
C HIS A 261 14.38 4.43 -7.47
N LEU A 262 14.88 4.80 -6.29
CA LEU A 262 14.61 6.13 -5.73
C LEU A 262 15.53 7.19 -6.34
N ASN A 263 16.84 6.99 -6.33
CA ASN A 263 17.82 7.94 -6.86
C ASN A 263 17.81 7.98 -8.39
N ASN A 264 17.61 6.85 -9.05
CA ASN A 264 17.65 6.77 -10.51
C ASN A 264 16.27 6.99 -11.12
N ASP A 265 15.34 6.06 -10.93
CA ASP A 265 14.08 6.08 -11.68
C ASP A 265 13.12 7.19 -11.22
N LEU A 266 12.94 7.35 -9.91
CA LEU A 266 12.01 8.33 -9.33
C LEU A 266 12.51 9.77 -9.55
N LEU A 267 13.77 10.08 -9.24
CA LEU A 267 14.31 11.43 -9.45
C LEU A 267 14.33 11.82 -10.94
N LYS A 268 14.70 10.90 -11.85
CA LYS A 268 14.61 11.15 -13.30
C LYS A 268 13.18 11.43 -13.73
N ARG A 269 12.20 10.68 -13.21
CA ARG A 269 10.78 10.92 -13.49
C ARG A 269 10.30 12.27 -12.99
N LEU A 270 10.85 12.76 -11.89
CA LEU A 270 10.51 14.07 -11.31
C LEU A 270 11.30 15.22 -11.94
N ASP A 271 12.27 14.94 -12.82
CA ASP A 271 13.24 15.91 -13.34
C ASP A 271 13.94 16.69 -12.20
N LYS A 272 14.34 15.96 -11.15
CA LYS A 272 15.05 16.49 -9.98
C LYS A 272 16.40 15.80 -9.79
N SER A 273 17.31 16.47 -9.08
CA SER A 273 18.64 15.96 -8.73
C SER A 273 18.92 16.15 -7.23
N GLU A 274 20.14 16.55 -6.86
CA GLU A 274 20.61 16.73 -5.47
C GLU A 274 19.78 17.76 -4.68
N ASP A 275 19.11 18.71 -5.35
CA ASP A 275 18.24 19.72 -4.74
C ASP A 275 16.78 19.26 -4.54
N PHE A 276 16.50 17.95 -4.50
CA PHE A 276 15.15 17.39 -4.41
C PHE A 276 14.26 18.00 -3.30
N LEU A 277 14.84 18.27 -2.12
CA LEU A 277 14.13 18.87 -1.00
C LEU A 277 15.00 19.93 -0.30
N ASN A 278 14.46 21.13 -0.12
CA ASN A 278 15.02 22.19 0.70
C ASN A 278 13.89 23.09 1.27
N GLU A 279 14.23 24.00 2.19
CA GLU A 279 13.26 24.87 2.87
C GLU A 279 12.45 25.75 1.91
N PHE A 280 12.96 26.02 0.70
CA PHE A 280 12.35 26.91 -0.27
C PHE A 280 11.54 26.19 -1.35
N ASN A 281 11.82 24.92 -1.64
CA ASN A 281 11.20 24.17 -2.74
C ASN A 281 10.24 23.05 -2.30
N TYR A 282 10.13 22.73 -1.00
CA TYR A 282 9.37 21.57 -0.54
C TYR A 282 7.90 21.56 -1.01
N LEU A 283 7.26 22.74 -1.09
CA LEU A 283 5.88 22.86 -1.60
C LEU A 283 5.78 22.50 -3.08
N GLU A 284 6.79 22.86 -3.87
CA GLU A 284 6.87 22.50 -5.28
C GLU A 284 7.12 20.99 -5.43
N THR A 285 8.07 20.44 -4.68
CA THR A 285 8.35 18.99 -4.66
C THR A 285 7.11 18.18 -4.30
N ILE A 286 6.36 18.57 -3.26
CA ILE A 286 5.09 17.93 -2.89
C ILE A 286 4.08 18.00 -4.05
N ARG A 287 3.98 19.14 -4.73
CA ARG A 287 3.06 19.31 -5.86
C ARG A 287 3.45 18.43 -7.04
N ASP A 288 4.72 18.38 -7.39
CA ASP A 288 5.25 17.59 -8.51
C ASP A 288 5.02 16.10 -8.29
N ILE A 289 5.32 15.61 -7.09
CA ILE A 289 5.11 14.20 -6.71
C ILE A 289 3.63 13.83 -6.73
N ASN A 290 2.76 14.68 -6.19
CA ASN A 290 1.32 14.43 -6.24
C ASN A 290 0.81 14.42 -7.68
N ARG A 291 1.26 15.35 -8.54
CA ARG A 291 0.88 15.37 -9.96
C ARG A 291 1.31 14.07 -10.66
N GLN A 292 2.56 13.65 -10.49
CA GLN A 292 3.06 12.41 -11.10
C GLN A 292 2.28 11.18 -10.62
N TYR A 293 1.99 11.10 -9.31
CA TYR A 293 1.21 9.99 -8.79
C TYR A 293 -0.26 10.04 -9.28
N ASP A 294 -0.85 11.23 -9.40
CA ASP A 294 -2.20 11.43 -9.95
C ASP A 294 -2.29 10.93 -11.39
N GLU A 295 -1.32 11.26 -12.23
CA GLU A 295 -1.22 10.79 -13.61
C GLU A 295 -1.18 9.26 -13.65
N ILE A 296 -0.43 8.60 -12.76
CA ILE A 296 -0.37 7.13 -12.70
C ILE A 296 -1.68 6.52 -12.22
N VAL A 297 -2.29 7.07 -11.16
CA VAL A 297 -3.58 6.60 -10.65
C VAL A 297 -4.66 6.69 -11.73
N LEU A 298 -4.67 7.77 -12.52
CA LEU A 298 -5.62 7.96 -13.61
C LEU A 298 -5.32 7.07 -14.83
N THR A 299 -4.05 7.00 -15.26
CA THR A 299 -3.65 6.25 -16.47
C THR A 299 -3.76 4.74 -16.24
N ASN A 300 -3.32 4.27 -15.07
CA ASN A 300 -3.28 2.84 -14.75
C ASN A 300 -4.54 2.39 -13.99
N CYS A 301 -5.42 3.31 -13.60
CA CYS A 301 -6.65 3.03 -12.84
C CYS A 301 -6.42 2.19 -11.57
N ILE A 302 -5.26 2.40 -10.94
CA ILE A 302 -4.94 1.74 -9.67
C ILE A 302 -5.71 2.39 -8.51
N ILE A 303 -5.68 1.72 -7.35
CA ILE A 303 -6.19 2.29 -6.10
C ILE A 303 -5.29 3.45 -5.69
N ASP A 304 -5.89 4.61 -5.36
CA ASP A 304 -5.16 5.72 -4.76
C ASP A 304 -4.83 5.37 -3.29
N GLU A 305 -3.58 4.95 -3.04
CA GLU A 305 -3.13 4.54 -1.70
C GLU A 305 -3.09 5.73 -0.72
N ARG A 306 -3.24 6.97 -1.17
CA ARG A 306 -3.37 8.11 -0.25
C ARG A 306 -4.70 8.12 0.50
N ILE A 307 -5.63 7.22 0.16
CA ILE A 307 -6.83 6.96 0.98
C ILE A 307 -6.46 6.65 2.44
N PHE A 308 -5.28 6.06 2.70
CA PHE A 308 -4.80 5.80 4.04
C PHE A 308 -4.43 7.07 4.83
N LEU A 309 -4.14 8.19 4.15
CA LEU A 309 -3.85 9.48 4.80
C LEU A 309 -5.10 10.19 5.33
N GLU A 310 -6.30 9.67 5.02
CA GLU A 310 -7.58 10.20 5.51
C GLU A 310 -7.98 9.57 6.85
N LYS A 311 -8.47 10.39 7.78
CA LYS A 311 -8.98 9.99 9.08
C LYS A 311 -10.43 9.54 8.90
N LYS A 312 -10.60 8.35 8.35
CA LYS A 312 -11.84 7.59 8.51
C LYS A 312 -11.59 6.53 9.57
N SER A 313 -12.34 6.59 10.67
CA SER A 313 -12.36 5.54 11.71
C SER A 313 -12.44 4.12 11.12
N GLN A 314 -13.07 4.00 9.95
CA GLN A 314 -13.29 2.80 9.15
C GLN A 314 -12.01 2.10 8.67
N LEU A 315 -10.90 2.79 8.41
CA LEU A 315 -9.64 2.13 7.99
C LEU A 315 -8.96 1.38 9.15
N ASN A 316 -9.17 1.83 10.39
CA ASN A 316 -8.73 1.07 11.56
C ASN A 316 -9.59 -0.20 11.73
N ASP A 317 -10.89 -0.11 11.49
CA ASP A 317 -11.80 -1.26 11.51
C ASP A 317 -11.48 -2.26 10.38
N LEU A 318 -11.07 -1.77 9.19
CA LEU A 318 -10.53 -2.59 8.12
C LEU A 318 -9.27 -3.33 8.57
N CYS A 319 -8.28 -2.63 9.12
CA CYS A 319 -7.06 -3.29 9.62
C CYS A 319 -7.38 -4.35 10.68
N ASN A 320 -8.35 -4.07 11.56
CA ASN A 320 -8.81 -5.01 12.59
C ASN A 320 -9.56 -6.21 11.99
N SER A 321 -10.52 -6.00 11.10
CA SER A 321 -11.29 -7.04 10.40
C SER A 321 -10.41 -7.92 9.51
N LEU A 322 -9.45 -7.32 8.79
CA LEU A 322 -8.44 -8.06 8.03
C LEU A 322 -7.49 -8.85 8.93
N ASN A 323 -7.21 -8.36 10.14
CA ASN A 323 -6.44 -9.11 11.13
C ASN A 323 -7.29 -10.28 11.67
N GLU A 324 -8.58 -10.08 11.98
CA GLU A 324 -9.49 -11.15 12.43
C GLU A 324 -9.69 -12.24 11.37
N ASN A 325 -9.94 -11.87 10.11
CA ASN A 325 -10.02 -12.79 8.98
C ASN A 325 -8.71 -13.57 8.73
N ARG A 326 -7.56 -12.97 9.06
CA ARG A 326 -6.25 -13.66 9.05
C ARG A 326 -6.15 -14.71 10.16
N TYR A 327 -6.69 -14.45 11.34
CA TYR A 327 -6.70 -15.43 12.45
C TYR A 327 -7.68 -16.58 12.19
N SER A 328 -8.83 -16.34 11.58
CA SER A 328 -9.78 -17.40 11.23
C SER A 328 -9.30 -18.27 10.06
N LYS A 329 -8.80 -17.69 8.95
CA LYS A 329 -8.25 -18.48 7.83
C LYS A 329 -6.97 -19.26 8.18
N SER A 330 -6.14 -18.76 9.10
CA SER A 330 -4.95 -19.50 9.61
C SER A 330 -5.31 -20.61 10.60
N SER A 331 -6.50 -20.57 11.18
CA SER A 331 -7.03 -21.64 12.04
C SER A 331 -7.54 -22.83 11.22
N GLU A 332 -8.10 -22.58 10.03
CA GLU A 332 -8.66 -23.60 9.14
C GLU A 332 -7.60 -24.30 8.28
N ASN A 333 -6.52 -23.61 7.90
CA ASN A 333 -5.41 -24.16 7.09
C ASN A 333 -4.21 -24.64 7.91
N ARG A 334 -4.44 -25.28 9.06
CA ARG A 334 -3.35 -25.93 9.81
C ARG A 334 -2.98 -27.24 9.14
N THR A 335 -2.01 -27.22 8.22
CA THR A 335 -1.19 -28.39 7.97
C THR A 335 -0.38 -28.72 9.23
N PRO A 336 -0.27 -30.01 9.62
CA PRO A 336 0.33 -30.43 10.89
C PRO A 336 1.82 -30.09 11.04
N LEU A 337 2.46 -29.54 10.00
CA LEU A 337 3.88 -29.17 9.99
C LEU A 337 4.15 -27.70 10.33
N THR A 338 3.12 -26.84 10.35
CA THR A 338 3.30 -25.39 10.58
C THR A 338 2.80 -24.94 11.95
N ALA A 339 2.11 -25.83 12.68
CA ALA A 339 1.58 -25.56 14.00
C ALA A 339 2.49 -26.19 15.06
N ASN A 340 3.22 -25.33 15.76
CA ASN A 340 3.78 -25.53 17.10
C ASN A 340 5.21 -26.12 17.24
N GLN A 341 6.06 -25.26 17.80
CA GLN A 341 6.82 -25.56 19.03
C GLN A 341 8.09 -26.41 18.97
N HIS A 342 8.78 -26.56 17.83
CA HIS A 342 10.04 -27.32 17.80
C HIS A 342 11.36 -26.52 17.67
N PHE A 343 11.35 -25.19 17.77
CA PHE A 343 12.60 -24.40 17.78
C PHE A 343 12.93 -23.73 19.12
N ALA A 344 12.22 -24.07 20.21
CA ALA A 344 12.59 -23.62 21.54
C ALA A 344 13.56 -24.63 22.20
N SER A 345 14.83 -24.59 21.81
CA SER A 345 16.00 -25.16 22.51
C SER A 345 17.22 -24.59 21.80
N ASN A 346 18.24 -24.00 22.41
CA ASN A 346 18.64 -23.88 23.80
C ASN A 346 19.66 -22.72 23.78
N ASP A 347 19.30 -21.53 24.25
CA ASP A 347 20.28 -20.52 24.67
C ASP A 347 19.56 -19.57 25.63
N GLY A 348 20.14 -19.42 26.82
CA GLY A 348 19.51 -18.88 28.03
C GLY A 348 19.23 -17.37 27.99
N GLN A 349 18.39 -16.90 27.08
CA GLN A 349 17.75 -15.59 27.17
C GLN A 349 16.24 -15.78 27.13
N THR A 350 15.62 -15.58 28.29
CA THR A 350 14.16 -15.53 28.46
C THR A 350 13.58 -14.38 27.64
N ILE A 351 13.23 -14.65 26.38
CA ILE A 351 12.28 -13.82 25.63
C ILE A 351 10.89 -14.24 26.10
N SER A 352 10.19 -13.31 26.75
CA SER A 352 8.82 -13.48 27.22
C SER A 352 7.93 -14.09 26.13
N SER A 353 7.39 -15.26 26.42
CA SER A 353 6.66 -16.17 25.54
C SER A 353 5.28 -15.69 25.05
N ASN A 354 5.04 -14.37 24.95
CA ASN A 354 3.73 -13.80 24.57
C ASN A 354 3.77 -12.63 23.58
N GLN A 355 4.91 -12.30 22.95
CA GLN A 355 4.88 -11.33 21.85
C GLN A 355 4.46 -12.02 20.55
N TYR A 356 3.17 -11.92 20.22
CA TYR A 356 2.68 -12.15 18.87
C TYR A 356 3.43 -11.21 17.91
N LEU A 357 4.39 -11.74 17.18
CA LEU A 357 5.13 -11.00 16.15
C LEU A 357 4.17 -10.59 15.04
N THR A 358 4.26 -9.33 14.59
CA THR A 358 3.50 -8.91 13.40
C THR A 358 3.94 -9.72 12.18
N PRO A 359 3.09 -9.92 11.15
CA PRO A 359 3.42 -10.75 9.98
C PRO A 359 4.76 -10.41 9.33
N ILE A 360 5.08 -9.12 9.26
CA ILE A 360 6.36 -8.60 8.74
C ILE A 360 7.52 -9.04 9.64
N SER A 361 7.41 -8.83 10.96
CA SER A 361 8.43 -9.22 11.92
C SER A 361 8.66 -10.73 11.92
N GLN A 362 7.59 -11.53 11.81
CA GLN A 362 7.67 -12.98 11.72
C GLN A 362 8.39 -13.43 10.45
N ALA A 363 8.01 -12.88 9.29
CA ALA A 363 8.63 -13.21 8.01
C ALA A 363 10.11 -12.80 7.97
N ASN A 364 10.45 -11.58 8.40
CA ASN A 364 11.84 -11.12 8.48
C ASN A 364 12.69 -11.97 9.45
N HIS A 365 12.12 -12.37 10.58
CA HIS A 365 12.81 -13.26 11.52
C HIS A 365 13.08 -14.64 10.91
N LEU A 366 12.11 -15.22 10.19
CA LEU A 366 12.30 -16.48 9.47
C LEU A 366 13.35 -16.38 8.38
N ILE A 367 13.38 -15.26 7.64
CA ILE A 367 14.42 -14.98 6.64
C ILE A 367 15.80 -14.95 7.31
N LYS A 368 15.95 -14.23 8.42
CA LYS A 368 17.21 -14.15 9.17
C LYS A 368 17.65 -15.52 9.70
N LEU A 369 16.72 -16.33 10.20
CA LEU A 369 17.00 -17.71 10.61
C LEU A 369 17.50 -18.55 9.43
N LEU A 370 16.84 -18.45 8.28
CA LEU A 370 17.24 -19.18 7.08
C LEU A 370 18.63 -18.74 6.60
N TYR A 371 18.95 -17.44 6.65
CA TYR A 371 20.29 -16.96 6.38
C TYR A 371 21.32 -17.56 7.33
N SER A 372 21.06 -17.62 8.64
CA SER A 372 22.00 -18.23 9.60
C SER A 372 22.28 -19.72 9.33
N ILE A 373 21.28 -20.44 8.79
CA ILE A 373 21.43 -21.85 8.42
C ILE A 373 22.29 -21.99 7.15
N VAL A 374 22.14 -21.06 6.21
CA VAL A 374 22.75 -21.13 4.88
C VAL A 374 24.07 -20.36 4.80
N GLU A 375 24.41 -19.53 5.80
CA GLU A 375 25.62 -18.67 5.82
C GLU A 375 26.93 -19.46 5.63
N GLN A 376 26.97 -20.70 6.13
CA GLN A 376 28.13 -21.59 5.97
C GLN A 376 28.07 -22.47 4.71
N GLN A 377 27.00 -22.35 3.92
CA GLN A 377 26.82 -23.12 2.70
C GLN A 377 27.36 -22.34 1.49
N GLN A 378 27.99 -23.06 0.57
CA GLN A 378 28.46 -22.47 -0.69
C GLN A 378 27.42 -22.65 -1.79
N THR A 379 27.43 -21.77 -2.78
CA THR A 379 26.59 -21.90 -3.99
C THR A 379 27.05 -23.02 -4.92
N LYS A 380 28.09 -23.77 -4.55
CA LYS A 380 28.66 -24.91 -5.27
C LYS A 380 28.69 -26.13 -4.35
N PRO A 381 28.59 -27.35 -4.92
CA PRO A 381 28.75 -28.58 -4.15
C PRO A 381 30.09 -28.59 -3.41
N THR A 382 30.09 -29.00 -2.15
CA THR A 382 31.34 -29.14 -1.37
C THR A 382 32.15 -30.32 -1.89
N ASP A 383 33.46 -30.33 -1.63
CA ASP A 383 34.35 -31.43 -2.06
C ASP A 383 33.88 -32.80 -1.55
N ASN A 384 33.29 -32.84 -0.35
CA ASN A 384 32.68 -34.06 0.20
C ASN A 384 31.49 -34.53 -0.65
N LEU A 385 30.63 -33.60 -1.06
CA LEU A 385 29.47 -33.87 -1.92
C LEU A 385 29.90 -34.28 -3.33
N ILE A 386 30.95 -33.66 -3.88
CA ILE A 386 31.58 -34.05 -5.15
C ILE A 386 32.16 -35.46 -5.07
N SER A 387 32.81 -35.81 -3.95
CA SER A 387 33.38 -37.14 -3.75
C SER A 387 32.32 -38.25 -3.70
N ILE A 388 31.15 -37.96 -3.12
CA ILE A 388 30.00 -38.89 -3.07
C ILE A 388 29.36 -39.05 -4.45
N ILE A 389 29.18 -37.95 -5.18
CA ILE A 389 28.61 -37.98 -6.54
C ILE A 389 29.58 -38.67 -7.52
N GLY A 390 30.89 -38.42 -7.41
CA GLY A 390 31.93 -39.03 -8.24
C GLY A 390 32.10 -40.54 -8.02
N GLN A 391 31.56 -41.08 -6.93
CA GLN A 391 31.51 -42.53 -6.66
C GLN A 391 30.29 -43.23 -7.27
N GLN A 392 29.34 -42.50 -7.85
CA GLN A 392 28.23 -43.10 -8.61
C GLN A 392 28.71 -43.54 -9.99
N THR A 393 29.28 -44.74 -10.07
CA THR A 393 29.39 -45.45 -11.33
C THR A 393 27.98 -45.78 -11.82
N PHE A 394 27.57 -45.22 -12.96
CA PHE A 394 26.41 -45.70 -13.71
C PHE A 394 26.62 -47.20 -13.98
N LEU A 395 25.80 -48.05 -13.36
CA LEU A 395 25.64 -49.44 -13.77
C LEU A 395 24.96 -49.42 -15.14
N GLY A 396 25.78 -49.55 -16.18
CA GLY A 396 25.33 -49.75 -17.56
C GLY A 396 24.81 -51.16 -17.81
#